data_AF-A0A7R9W943-F1
#
_entry.id   AF-A0A7R9W943-F1
#
_cell.length_a   1.000
_cell.length_b   1.000
_cell.length_c   1.000
_cell.angle_alpha   90.00
_cell.angle_beta   90.00
_cell.angle_gamma   90.00
#
_symmetry.space_group_name_H-M   'P 1'
#
loop_
_entity.id
_entity.type
_entity.pdbx_description
1 polymer ?
#
loop_
_entity_poly.entity_id
_entity_poly.type
_entity_poly.pdbx_seq_one_letter_code
_entity_poly.pdbx_strand_id
1 'polypeptide(L)'
;MTTTSTVSSTVQHDYCASGPCENGGTCMNEAGGYTCACLIGTSGDNCEINADDCTSHVCKNGATCIDGINSYTCACAAGYSGDYCETKIAGSKYCSGSKCWAQVGFDHEIVSVPSNWGPYLQLTRNGKRFSVSSVKPGRTVGEHVGDGTLRIFDVNSDGSFVLLGPPIHEDDEGDAMRGVLSGDGRRVVAGYANYDGKDGNESNIGKVKVFELASGFKTWQQVGETINGTARKARFGNGVAISYTGNVVAVGSPMSSGDMGEVRIFQLDGDSWDQMGQTLRGNEPGDYIGWIQTVSLSDDGLTIAVGTRQRGEHGAKKGYARSAP
;
A
#
# COMPACT_ATOMS: atom_id res chain seq x y z
N MET A 1 67.88 31.74 -22.10
CA MET A 1 66.78 32.54 -21.54
C MET A 1 65.52 31.69 -21.62
N THR A 2 65.25 30.90 -20.58
CA THR A 2 64.06 30.06 -20.47
C THR A 2 63.05 30.80 -19.62
N THR A 3 62.01 31.35 -20.26
CA THR A 3 60.91 32.03 -19.59
C THR A 3 59.97 30.99 -18.98
N THR A 4 60.06 30.80 -17.66
CA THR A 4 59.04 30.10 -16.89
C THR A 4 57.82 31.00 -16.74
N SER A 5 56.78 30.75 -17.54
CA SER A 5 55.44 31.31 -17.31
C SER A 5 54.83 30.61 -16.09
N THR A 6 54.74 31.33 -14.97
CA THR A 6 53.93 30.92 -13.83
C THR A 6 52.46 31.13 -14.18
N VAL A 7 51.76 30.05 -14.51
CA VAL A 7 50.29 30.04 -14.49
C VAL A 7 49.87 30.16 -13.02
N SER A 8 49.41 31.35 -12.63
CA SER A 8 48.78 31.58 -11.34
C SER A 8 47.41 30.91 -11.36
N SER A 9 47.34 29.64 -10.99
CA SER A 9 46.07 28.97 -10.71
C SER A 9 45.52 29.52 -9.40
N THR A 10 44.69 30.56 -9.47
CA THR A 10 43.76 30.83 -8.37
C THR A 10 42.83 29.63 -8.30
N VAL A 11 43.00 28.77 -7.29
CA VAL A 11 41.99 27.77 -6.96
C VAL A 11 40.74 28.56 -6.62
N GLN A 12 39.80 28.64 -7.56
CA GLN A 12 38.49 29.22 -7.29
C GLN A 12 37.80 28.24 -6.35
N HIS A 13 37.77 28.59 -5.06
CA HIS A 13 37.05 27.81 -4.06
C HIS A 13 35.57 27.83 -4.45
N ASP A 14 34.97 26.65 -4.61
CA ASP A 14 33.55 26.50 -4.91
C ASP A 14 32.76 26.57 -3.59
N TYR A 15 32.31 27.77 -3.26
CA TYR A 15 31.51 28.04 -2.09
C TYR A 15 30.09 27.45 -2.19
N CYS A 16 29.64 27.08 -3.39
CA CYS A 16 28.36 26.43 -3.62
C CYS A 16 28.39 24.91 -3.39
N ALA A 17 29.57 24.30 -3.27
CA ALA A 17 29.71 22.85 -3.10
C ALA A 17 29.00 22.30 -1.84
N SER A 18 28.82 23.12 -0.81
CA SER A 18 28.09 22.75 0.41
C SER A 18 26.57 22.94 0.32
N GLY A 19 26.04 23.44 -0.81
CA GLY A 19 24.62 23.73 -0.99
C GLY A 19 24.07 24.74 0.02
N PRO A 20 24.66 25.95 0.13
CA PRO A 20 24.31 26.89 1.20
C PRO A 20 22.92 27.55 1.02
N CYS A 21 22.33 27.52 -0.17
CA CYS A 21 21.02 28.11 -0.44
C CYS A 21 19.89 27.13 -0.10
N GLU A 22 19.00 27.54 0.81
CA GLU A 22 17.82 26.81 1.25
C GLU A 22 16.61 27.07 0.34
N ASN A 23 15.50 26.38 0.62
CA ASN A 23 14.19 26.58 -0.04
C ASN A 23 14.24 26.64 -1.59
N GLY A 24 15.13 25.87 -2.20
CA GLY A 24 15.28 25.79 -3.65
C GLY A 24 15.98 27.01 -4.29
N GLY A 25 16.63 27.86 -3.50
CA GLY A 25 17.45 28.96 -4.01
C GLY A 25 18.62 28.49 -4.87
N THR A 26 18.98 29.30 -5.89
CA THR A 26 20.09 28.99 -6.80
C THR A 26 21.38 29.62 -6.29
N CYS A 27 22.39 28.80 -6.00
CA CYS A 27 23.70 29.28 -5.57
C CYS A 27 24.56 29.76 -6.73
N MET A 28 25.17 30.92 -6.58
CA MET A 28 26.11 31.51 -7.53
C MET A 28 27.44 31.78 -6.83
N ASN A 29 28.53 31.24 -7.39
CA ASN A 29 29.87 31.53 -6.89
C ASN A 29 30.29 32.96 -7.26
N GLU A 30 30.82 33.69 -6.29
CA GLU A 30 31.36 35.04 -6.46
C GLU A 30 32.83 35.13 -6.05
N ALA A 31 33.47 36.25 -6.40
CA ALA A 31 34.86 36.50 -6.03
C ALA A 31 34.98 36.68 -4.51
N GLY A 32 35.32 35.61 -3.81
CA GLY A 32 35.49 35.60 -2.35
C GLY A 32 34.29 35.08 -1.56
N GLY A 33 33.30 34.46 -2.21
CA GLY A 33 32.14 33.88 -1.53
C GLY A 33 31.07 33.33 -2.49
N TYR A 34 29.82 33.36 -2.05
CA TYR A 34 28.66 32.98 -2.85
C TYR A 34 27.50 33.95 -2.60
N THR A 35 26.52 33.93 -3.50
CA THR A 35 25.22 34.59 -3.37
C THR A 35 24.11 33.59 -3.72
N CYS A 36 22.97 33.71 -3.04
CA CYS A 36 21.79 32.91 -3.33
C CYS A 36 20.75 33.74 -4.08
N ALA A 37 20.34 33.25 -5.25
CA ALA A 37 19.16 33.76 -5.95
C ALA A 37 17.92 33.02 -5.41
N CYS A 38 17.16 33.70 -4.56
CA CYS A 38 15.99 33.14 -3.90
C CYS A 38 14.79 33.01 -4.83
N LEU A 39 13.98 31.97 -4.61
CA LEU A 39 12.68 31.82 -5.25
C LEU A 39 11.71 32.87 -4.72
N ILE A 40 10.71 33.21 -5.53
CA ILE A 40 9.61 34.07 -5.09
C ILE A 40 9.00 33.45 -3.82
N GLY A 41 8.70 34.27 -2.81
CA GLY A 41 8.21 33.84 -1.50
C GLY A 41 9.31 33.53 -0.48
N THR A 42 10.58 33.52 -0.87
CA THR A 42 11.72 33.27 0.04
C THR A 42 12.67 34.46 0.11
N SER A 43 13.39 34.60 1.22
CA SER A 43 14.35 35.68 1.46
C SER A 43 15.43 35.29 2.48
N GLY A 44 16.39 36.19 2.72
CA GLY A 44 17.58 35.91 3.54
C GLY A 44 18.82 35.70 2.66
N ASP A 45 20.00 35.73 3.28
CA ASP A 45 21.27 35.60 2.55
C ASP A 45 21.42 34.19 1.94
N ASN A 46 20.78 33.20 2.57
CA ASN A 46 20.73 31.81 2.14
C ASN A 46 19.33 31.38 1.72
N CYS A 47 18.38 32.30 1.52
CA CYS A 47 16.97 32.00 1.24
C CYS A 47 16.26 31.20 2.35
N GLU A 48 16.74 31.30 3.59
CA GLU A 48 16.27 30.55 4.75
C GLU A 48 14.90 31.00 5.28
N ILE A 49 14.46 32.21 4.90
CA ILE A 49 13.18 32.77 5.32
C ILE A 49 12.13 32.43 4.26
N ASN A 50 11.20 31.54 4.59
CA ASN A 50 9.96 31.34 3.81
C ASN A 50 8.87 32.29 4.32
N ALA A 51 8.22 33.03 3.42
CA ALA A 51 7.08 33.86 3.77
C ALA A 51 5.87 32.99 4.10
N ASP A 52 5.17 33.29 5.20
CA ASP A 52 4.00 32.52 5.64
C ASP A 52 2.78 32.84 4.76
N ASP A 53 2.51 31.94 3.82
CA ASP A 53 1.39 31.99 2.88
C ASP A 53 0.05 31.60 3.54
N CYS A 54 0.08 31.09 4.78
CA CYS A 54 -1.12 30.76 5.55
C CYS A 54 -1.77 31.96 6.25
N THR A 55 -1.11 33.12 6.30
CA THR A 55 -1.68 34.33 6.95
C THR A 55 -3.02 34.79 6.36
N SER A 56 -3.30 34.48 5.09
CA SER A 56 -4.54 34.85 4.38
C SER A 56 -5.16 33.67 3.60
N HIS A 57 -5.03 32.44 4.11
CA HIS A 57 -5.51 31.25 3.42
C HIS A 57 -7.05 31.20 3.28
N VAL A 58 -7.56 30.49 2.27
CA VAL A 58 -9.01 30.31 2.08
C VAL A 58 -9.54 28.94 2.49
N CYS A 59 -8.70 28.09 3.12
CA CYS A 59 -9.08 26.78 3.64
C CYS A 59 -10.39 26.85 4.47
N LYS A 60 -11.30 25.92 4.21
CA LYS A 60 -12.66 25.89 4.78
C LYS A 60 -12.82 24.74 5.78
N ASN A 61 -13.95 24.77 6.49
CA ASN A 61 -14.48 23.63 7.26
C ASN A 61 -13.52 23.02 8.29
N GLY A 62 -12.73 23.86 8.97
CA GLY A 62 -11.80 23.43 10.01
C GLY A 62 -10.51 22.78 9.49
N ALA A 63 -10.21 22.95 8.21
CA ALA A 63 -8.94 22.54 7.64
C ALA A 63 -7.75 23.32 8.23
N THR A 64 -6.60 22.66 8.32
CA THR A 64 -5.33 23.27 8.73
C THR A 64 -4.57 23.71 7.49
N CYS A 65 -4.19 24.98 7.43
CA CYS A 65 -3.32 25.45 6.35
C CYS A 65 -1.89 24.99 6.60
N ILE A 66 -1.25 24.54 5.53
CA ILE A 66 0.16 24.13 5.50
C ILE A 66 0.88 25.09 4.56
N ASP A 67 1.84 25.81 5.13
CA ASP A 67 2.68 26.76 4.44
C ASP A 67 3.58 26.06 3.40
N GLY A 68 3.81 26.73 2.28
CA GLY A 68 4.63 26.27 1.18
C GLY A 68 5.49 27.41 0.63
N ILE A 69 6.21 27.18 -0.46
CA ILE A 69 7.01 28.23 -1.09
C ILE A 69 6.11 29.00 -2.05
N ASN A 70 5.76 30.24 -1.70
CA ASN A 70 4.87 31.12 -2.49
C ASN A 70 3.54 30.44 -2.86
N SER A 71 3.04 29.60 -1.95
CA SER A 71 1.83 28.80 -2.07
C SER A 71 1.48 28.20 -0.73
N TYR A 72 0.24 27.75 -0.57
CA TYR A 72 -0.17 26.97 0.59
C TYR A 72 -1.06 25.81 0.17
N THR A 73 -1.19 24.83 1.05
CA THR A 73 -2.12 23.69 0.89
C THR A 73 -3.05 23.57 2.10
N CYS A 74 -4.24 22.99 1.91
CA CYS A 74 -5.22 22.81 2.98
C CYS A 74 -5.32 21.34 3.40
N ALA A 75 -4.89 21.01 4.61
CA ALA A 75 -5.14 19.70 5.21
C ALA A 75 -6.58 19.63 5.74
N CYS A 76 -7.45 18.96 4.97
CA CYS A 76 -8.88 18.89 5.29
C CYS A 76 -9.19 18.12 6.57
N ALA A 77 -10.11 18.67 7.38
CA ALA A 77 -10.69 17.95 8.49
C ALA A 77 -11.50 16.73 8.01
N ALA A 78 -11.64 15.72 8.88
CA ALA A 78 -12.37 14.50 8.57
C ALA A 78 -13.79 14.81 8.06
N GLY A 79 -14.14 14.25 6.90
CA GLY A 79 -15.44 14.46 6.26
C GLY A 79 -15.49 15.66 5.30
N TYR A 80 -14.36 16.26 4.95
CA TYR A 80 -14.26 17.33 3.95
C TYR A 80 -13.14 17.08 2.93
N SER A 81 -13.29 17.64 1.72
CA SER A 81 -12.37 17.48 0.58
C SER A 81 -12.41 18.69 -0.37
N GLY A 82 -11.53 18.71 -1.37
CA GLY A 82 -11.30 19.83 -2.30
C GLY A 82 -10.04 20.60 -1.95
N ASP A 83 -9.50 21.39 -2.89
CA ASP A 83 -8.26 22.15 -2.73
C ASP A 83 -8.30 23.10 -1.53
N TYR A 84 -9.50 23.59 -1.20
CA TYR A 84 -9.75 24.44 -0.04
C TYR A 84 -10.68 23.79 0.98
N CYS A 85 -10.89 22.48 0.90
CA CYS A 85 -11.73 21.70 1.81
C CYS A 85 -13.19 22.15 1.86
N GLU A 86 -13.70 22.75 0.77
CA GLU A 86 -15.03 23.33 0.66
C GLU A 86 -16.14 22.28 0.49
N THR A 87 -15.78 21.06 0.09
CA THR A 87 -16.73 20.00 -0.24
C THR A 87 -16.96 19.06 0.94
N LYS A 88 -18.20 18.98 1.44
CA LYS A 88 -18.61 18.05 2.49
C LYS A 88 -18.78 16.63 1.95
N ILE A 89 -18.12 15.66 2.57
CA ILE A 89 -18.24 14.24 2.26
C ILE A 89 -19.47 13.71 3.00
N ALA A 90 -20.56 13.41 2.27
CA ALA A 90 -21.78 12.85 2.86
C ALA A 90 -21.62 11.34 3.12
N GLY A 91 -22.02 10.92 4.33
CA GLY A 91 -21.68 9.63 4.94
C GLY A 91 -22.00 8.36 4.15
N SER A 92 -21.00 7.48 4.02
CA SER A 92 -21.02 6.12 4.56
C SER A 92 -19.63 5.48 4.45
N LYS A 93 -18.65 6.07 5.16
CA LYS A 93 -17.23 5.69 5.31
C LYS A 93 -16.38 5.37 4.05
N TYR A 94 -16.92 4.89 2.92
CA TYR A 94 -16.21 4.65 1.66
C TYR A 94 -17.09 4.76 0.39
N CYS A 95 -18.40 5.07 0.45
CA CYS A 95 -19.20 5.26 -0.77
C CYS A 95 -20.35 6.28 -0.62
N SER A 96 -20.74 6.93 -1.73
CA SER A 96 -22.05 7.61 -1.90
C SER A 96 -22.66 7.20 -3.23
N GLY A 97 -23.80 6.50 -3.15
CA GLY A 97 -24.48 5.97 -4.32
C GLY A 97 -23.66 4.86 -5.00
N SER A 98 -23.51 4.93 -6.32
CA SER A 98 -22.74 3.96 -7.12
C SER A 98 -21.22 4.22 -7.15
N LYS A 99 -20.74 5.22 -6.40
CA LYS A 99 -19.34 5.66 -6.38
C LYS A 99 -18.74 5.44 -5.00
N CYS A 100 -17.62 4.74 -4.95
CA CYS A 100 -16.84 4.49 -3.74
C CYS A 100 -15.49 5.20 -3.79
N TRP A 101 -14.91 5.51 -2.63
CA TRP A 101 -13.75 6.38 -2.44
C TRP A 101 -12.60 5.65 -1.77
N ALA A 102 -11.37 5.91 -2.23
CA ALA A 102 -10.13 5.45 -1.62
C ALA A 102 -9.19 6.63 -1.36
N GLN A 103 -8.48 6.61 -0.24
CA GLN A 103 -7.49 7.64 0.12
C GLN A 103 -6.13 7.27 -0.48
N VAL A 104 -5.64 8.02 -1.47
CA VAL A 104 -4.32 7.80 -2.11
C VAL A 104 -3.34 8.84 -1.59
N GLY A 105 -2.29 8.45 -0.86
CA GLY A 105 -1.17 9.36 -0.50
C GLY A 105 -1.50 10.49 0.49
N PHE A 106 -0.62 11.50 0.53
CA PHE A 106 -0.75 12.72 1.33
C PHE A 106 -1.54 13.83 0.62
N ASP A 107 -1.62 13.77 -0.71
CA ASP A 107 -2.50 14.61 -1.52
C ASP A 107 -3.84 13.89 -1.62
N HIS A 108 -4.86 14.41 -0.93
CA HIS A 108 -6.16 13.77 -0.77
C HIS A 108 -6.98 13.71 -2.07
N GLU A 109 -6.58 12.87 -3.03
CA GLU A 109 -7.34 12.67 -4.25
C GLU A 109 -8.31 11.48 -4.14
N ILE A 110 -9.58 11.75 -4.43
CA ILE A 110 -10.70 10.83 -4.23
C ILE A 110 -10.92 10.01 -5.51
N VAL A 111 -10.50 8.75 -5.50
CA VAL A 111 -10.72 7.83 -6.62
C VAL A 111 -12.13 7.22 -6.56
N SER A 112 -12.95 7.43 -7.60
CA SER A 112 -14.28 6.80 -7.73
C SER A 112 -14.16 5.37 -8.27
N VAL A 113 -14.40 4.34 -7.43
CA VAL A 113 -14.53 2.94 -7.88
C VAL A 113 -16.02 2.53 -7.97
N PRO A 114 -16.42 1.71 -8.97
CA PRO A 114 -17.76 1.17 -9.05
C PRO A 114 -18.18 0.39 -7.80
N SER A 115 -19.44 0.57 -7.38
CA SER A 115 -19.99 -0.05 -6.16
C SER A 115 -20.00 -1.58 -6.14
N ASN A 116 -19.83 -2.24 -7.29
CA ASN A 116 -19.74 -3.70 -7.42
C ASN A 116 -18.29 -4.24 -7.34
N TRP A 117 -17.29 -3.40 -7.10
CA TRP A 117 -15.88 -3.85 -7.09
C TRP A 117 -15.42 -4.42 -5.73
N GLY A 118 -16.31 -4.51 -4.74
CA GLY A 118 -16.02 -5.08 -3.43
C GLY A 118 -15.23 -4.12 -2.51
N PRO A 119 -15.23 -4.35 -1.18
CA PRO A 119 -14.67 -3.40 -0.21
C PRO A 119 -13.14 -3.51 -0.03
N TYR A 120 -12.47 -4.41 -0.75
CA TYR A 120 -11.08 -4.77 -0.49
C TYR A 120 -10.16 -3.99 -1.41
N LEU A 121 -9.78 -2.81 -0.94
CA LEU A 121 -8.82 -1.92 -1.60
C LEU A 121 -7.50 -1.91 -0.84
N GLN A 122 -6.40 -1.97 -1.58
CA GLN A 122 -5.03 -1.87 -1.06
C GLN A 122 -4.22 -0.95 -1.95
N LEU A 123 -3.38 -0.12 -1.34
CA LEU A 123 -2.48 0.81 -2.02
C LEU A 123 -1.04 0.35 -1.85
N THR A 124 -0.25 0.57 -2.89
CA THR A 124 1.20 0.48 -2.79
C THR A 124 1.75 1.59 -1.91
N ARG A 125 2.93 1.37 -1.33
CA ARG A 125 3.53 2.28 -0.34
C ARG A 125 3.78 3.69 -0.90
N ASN A 126 4.04 3.81 -2.20
CA ASN A 126 4.23 5.08 -2.89
C ASN A 126 2.94 5.69 -3.45
N GLY A 127 1.78 5.06 -3.24
CA GLY A 127 0.49 5.52 -3.74
C GLY A 127 0.30 5.42 -5.26
N LYS A 128 1.30 4.96 -6.02
CA LYS A 128 1.26 4.94 -7.49
C LYS A 128 0.43 3.81 -8.08
N ARG A 129 0.05 2.83 -7.26
CA ARG A 129 -0.80 1.69 -7.65
C ARG A 129 -1.75 1.32 -6.55
N PHE A 130 -2.92 0.83 -6.94
CA PHE A 130 -3.85 0.18 -6.04
C PHE A 130 -4.43 -1.10 -6.64
N SER A 131 -4.84 -2.02 -5.79
CA SER A 131 -5.58 -3.21 -6.18
C SER A 131 -6.98 -3.19 -5.60
N VAL A 132 -7.93 -3.71 -6.36
CA VAL A 132 -9.31 -3.92 -5.94
C VAL A 132 -9.66 -5.38 -6.21
N SER A 133 -10.09 -6.08 -5.16
CA SER A 133 -10.55 -7.47 -5.29
C SER A 133 -12.05 -7.58 -5.01
N SER A 134 -12.76 -8.17 -5.97
CA SER A 134 -14.15 -8.55 -5.80
C SER A 134 -14.24 -10.02 -5.33
N VAL A 135 -15.20 -10.31 -4.47
CA VAL A 135 -15.43 -11.67 -3.96
C VAL A 135 -16.70 -12.23 -4.60
N LYS A 136 -16.59 -13.36 -5.32
CA LYS A 136 -17.77 -14.10 -5.82
C LYS A 136 -18.53 -14.66 -4.61
N PRO A 137 -19.85 -14.39 -4.47
CA PRO A 137 -20.61 -14.89 -3.33
C PRO A 137 -20.71 -16.41 -3.35
N GLY A 138 -20.33 -17.04 -2.24
CA GLY A 138 -20.55 -18.46 -1.96
C GLY A 138 -21.52 -18.62 -0.77
N ARG A 139 -22.74 -19.11 -1.05
CA ARG A 139 -23.77 -19.62 -0.13
C ARG A 139 -24.00 -18.92 1.24
N THR A 140 -23.84 -17.59 1.34
CA THR A 140 -24.47 -16.81 2.43
C THR A 140 -24.93 -15.45 1.90
N VAL A 141 -26.17 -15.10 2.24
CA VAL A 141 -26.93 -13.96 1.71
C VAL A 141 -26.45 -12.63 2.31
N GLY A 142 -26.30 -11.61 1.46
CA GLY A 142 -26.30 -10.20 1.83
C GLY A 142 -24.93 -9.59 2.14
N GLU A 143 -24.21 -9.12 1.11
CA GLU A 143 -23.78 -7.70 0.98
C GLU A 143 -22.70 -7.42 -0.09
N HIS A 144 -22.12 -8.41 -0.77
CA HIS A 144 -21.12 -8.10 -1.82
C HIS A 144 -21.32 -8.91 -3.10
N VAL A 145 -21.70 -8.22 -4.17
CA VAL A 145 -21.78 -8.74 -5.55
C VAL A 145 -20.42 -8.55 -6.20
N GLY A 146 -19.59 -9.59 -6.23
CA GLY A 146 -18.31 -9.58 -6.92
C GLY A 146 -18.22 -10.66 -8.00
N ASP A 147 -17.41 -10.42 -9.02
CA ASP A 147 -17.14 -11.35 -10.12
C ASP A 147 -15.99 -12.33 -9.81
N GLY A 148 -15.38 -12.24 -8.62
CA GLY A 148 -14.24 -13.08 -8.23
C GLY A 148 -12.98 -12.68 -8.97
N THR A 149 -12.76 -11.37 -9.13
CA THR A 149 -11.73 -10.81 -9.99
C THR A 149 -10.87 -9.81 -9.20
N LEU A 150 -9.56 -9.86 -9.44
CA LEU A 150 -8.56 -8.97 -8.89
C LEU A 150 -8.07 -8.03 -9.99
N ARG A 151 -8.28 -6.73 -9.77
CA ARG A 151 -7.90 -5.66 -10.68
C ARG A 151 -6.80 -4.84 -10.04
N ILE A 152 -5.82 -4.45 -10.83
CA ILE A 152 -4.70 -3.63 -10.41
C ILE A 152 -4.71 -2.39 -11.29
N PHE A 153 -4.44 -1.23 -10.72
CA PHE A 153 -4.45 0.04 -11.43
C PHE A 153 -3.16 0.80 -11.17
N ASP A 154 -2.63 1.43 -12.21
CA ASP A 154 -1.68 2.54 -12.08
C ASP A 154 -2.45 3.83 -11.81
N VAL A 155 -1.90 4.67 -10.94
CA VAL A 155 -2.36 6.03 -10.65
C VAL A 155 -1.44 6.99 -11.39
N ASN A 156 -2.01 7.76 -12.32
CA ASN A 156 -1.30 8.78 -13.07
C ASN A 156 -1.05 10.01 -12.19
N SER A 157 -0.15 10.89 -12.64
CA SER A 157 0.15 12.14 -11.93
C SER A 157 -1.02 13.11 -11.84
N ASP A 158 -2.04 12.93 -12.68
CA ASP A 158 -3.28 13.71 -12.70
C ASP A 158 -4.42 13.04 -11.92
N GLY A 159 -4.11 12.00 -11.13
CA GLY A 159 -5.08 11.26 -10.32
C GLY A 159 -5.96 10.27 -11.08
N SER A 160 -5.93 10.32 -12.41
CA SER A 160 -6.62 9.32 -13.22
C SER A 160 -5.95 7.96 -13.04
N PHE A 161 -6.69 6.87 -13.27
CA PHE A 161 -6.17 5.53 -13.10
C PHE A 161 -6.40 4.68 -14.35
N VAL A 162 -5.43 3.82 -14.63
CA VAL A 162 -5.45 2.93 -15.79
C VAL A 162 -5.28 1.50 -15.32
N LEU A 163 -6.10 0.60 -15.85
CA LEU A 163 -6.01 -0.83 -15.53
C LEU A 163 -4.65 -1.37 -15.96
N LEU A 164 -3.93 -1.97 -15.00
CA LEU A 164 -2.61 -2.54 -15.19
C LEU A 164 -2.72 -4.03 -15.51
N GLY A 165 -2.65 -4.34 -16.81
CA GLY A 165 -2.79 -5.69 -17.34
C GLY A 165 -4.24 -6.23 -17.26
N PRO A 166 -4.48 -7.46 -17.74
CA PRO A 166 -5.78 -8.11 -17.66
C PRO A 166 -6.13 -8.39 -16.20
N PRO A 167 -7.43 -8.36 -15.84
CA PRO A 167 -7.87 -8.77 -14.52
C PRO A 167 -7.50 -10.22 -14.24
N ILE A 168 -6.95 -10.47 -13.05
CA ILE A 168 -6.66 -11.82 -12.57
C ILE A 168 -8.00 -12.42 -12.14
N HIS A 169 -8.35 -13.58 -12.67
CA HIS A 169 -9.52 -14.37 -12.30
C HIS A 169 -9.16 -15.86 -12.40
N GLU A 170 -9.88 -16.70 -11.67
CA GLU A 170 -9.85 -18.15 -11.87
C GLU A 170 -11.24 -18.60 -12.31
N ASP A 171 -11.29 -19.54 -13.25
CA ASP A 171 -12.53 -20.09 -13.82
C ASP A 171 -13.31 -20.96 -12.83
N ASP A 172 -12.68 -21.36 -11.72
CA ASP A 172 -13.30 -22.17 -10.67
C ASP A 172 -14.31 -21.33 -9.87
N GLU A 173 -15.59 -21.62 -10.09
CA GLU A 173 -16.71 -20.86 -9.56
C GLU A 173 -16.76 -20.87 -8.01
N GLY A 174 -16.39 -19.75 -7.38
CA GLY A 174 -16.78 -19.48 -5.98
C GLY A 174 -15.65 -19.06 -5.03
N ASP A 175 -14.42 -18.92 -5.52
CA ASP A 175 -13.30 -18.58 -4.66
C ASP A 175 -13.27 -17.10 -4.33
N ALA A 176 -13.33 -16.79 -3.03
CA ALA A 176 -13.15 -15.43 -2.54
C ALA A 176 -11.71 -14.99 -2.79
N MET A 177 -11.49 -14.30 -3.91
CA MET A 177 -10.22 -13.70 -4.26
C MET A 177 -9.93 -12.50 -3.38
N ARG A 178 -8.78 -12.53 -2.72
CA ARG A 178 -8.26 -11.41 -1.92
C ARG A 178 -6.84 -11.10 -2.36
N GLY A 179 -6.66 -9.91 -2.91
CA GLY A 179 -5.38 -9.47 -3.46
C GLY A 179 -4.67 -8.46 -2.57
N VAL A 180 -3.36 -8.61 -2.40
CA VAL A 180 -2.49 -7.59 -1.78
C VAL A 180 -1.26 -7.38 -2.67
N LEU A 181 -1.01 -6.12 -3.05
CA LEU A 181 0.14 -5.72 -3.86
C LEU A 181 1.41 -5.62 -3.01
N SER A 182 2.55 -5.98 -3.61
CA SER A 182 3.88 -5.70 -3.06
C SER A 182 4.15 -4.19 -3.02
N GLY A 183 5.08 -3.77 -2.17
CA GLY A 183 5.43 -2.35 -2.01
C GLY A 183 5.99 -1.70 -3.28
N ASP A 184 6.73 -2.45 -4.09
CA ASP A 184 7.20 -2.04 -5.42
C ASP A 184 6.11 -2.10 -6.51
N GLY A 185 4.95 -2.66 -6.18
CA GLY A 185 3.79 -2.84 -7.04
C GLY A 185 3.99 -3.82 -8.20
N ARG A 186 5.07 -4.60 -8.23
CA ARG A 186 5.36 -5.56 -9.32
C ARG A 186 4.72 -6.91 -9.10
N ARG A 187 4.44 -7.27 -7.84
CA ARG A 187 3.82 -8.53 -7.47
C ARG A 187 2.51 -8.33 -6.75
N VAL A 188 1.66 -9.33 -6.85
CA VAL A 188 0.40 -9.40 -6.11
C VAL A 188 0.20 -10.80 -5.58
N VAL A 189 -0.10 -10.91 -4.29
CA VAL A 189 -0.53 -12.18 -3.69
C VAL A 189 -2.05 -12.26 -3.75
N ALA A 190 -2.58 -13.36 -4.28
CA ALA A 190 -4.00 -13.66 -4.36
C ALA A 190 -4.34 -14.88 -3.49
N GLY A 191 -5.18 -14.68 -2.49
CA GLY A 191 -5.73 -15.74 -1.65
C GLY A 191 -7.10 -16.20 -2.13
N TYR A 192 -7.32 -17.51 -2.12
CA TYR A 192 -8.53 -18.20 -2.58
C TYR A 192 -9.10 -19.02 -1.43
N ALA A 193 -9.68 -18.34 -0.44
CA ALA A 193 -9.98 -18.93 0.86
C ALA A 193 -11.14 -19.95 0.86
N ASN A 194 -11.91 -20.02 -0.23
CA ASN A 194 -13.00 -20.98 -0.36
C ASN A 194 -12.63 -22.16 -1.26
N TYR A 195 -11.38 -22.23 -1.73
CA TYR A 195 -10.93 -23.30 -2.62
C TYR A 195 -11.13 -24.66 -1.95
N ASP A 196 -11.81 -25.58 -2.64
CA ASP A 196 -12.23 -26.87 -2.09
C ASP A 196 -11.21 -28.00 -2.24
N GLY A 197 -10.09 -27.76 -2.90
CA GLY A 197 -9.09 -28.79 -3.17
C GLY A 197 -9.50 -29.76 -4.28
N LYS A 198 -8.66 -30.77 -4.54
CA LYS A 198 -8.85 -31.75 -5.63
C LYS A 198 -10.00 -32.73 -5.40
N ASP A 199 -10.53 -32.80 -4.17
CA ASP A 199 -11.55 -33.77 -3.78
C ASP A 199 -12.99 -33.28 -4.05
N GLY A 200 -13.18 -32.01 -4.45
CA GLY A 200 -14.48 -31.45 -4.84
C GLY A 200 -15.55 -31.39 -3.74
N ASN A 201 -15.14 -31.53 -2.47
CA ASN A 201 -16.07 -31.88 -1.38
C ASN A 201 -16.36 -30.71 -0.42
N GLU A 202 -16.59 -29.49 -0.94
CA GLU A 202 -16.86 -28.25 -0.16
C GLU A 202 -15.88 -28.07 1.02
N SER A 203 -14.62 -28.43 0.79
CA SER A 203 -13.64 -28.58 1.85
C SER A 203 -13.08 -27.25 2.34
N ASN A 204 -13.20 -26.15 1.58
CA ASN A 204 -12.65 -24.82 1.93
C ASN A 204 -11.22 -24.89 2.50
N ILE A 205 -10.38 -25.74 1.88
CA ILE A 205 -8.98 -25.94 2.28
C ILE A 205 -8.15 -24.67 2.02
N GLY A 206 -8.47 -23.96 0.95
CA GLY A 206 -7.84 -22.70 0.56
C GLY A 206 -6.53 -22.87 -0.22
N LYS A 207 -6.17 -21.88 -1.02
CA LYS A 207 -4.89 -21.78 -1.75
C LYS A 207 -4.43 -20.34 -1.88
N VAL A 208 -3.15 -20.12 -2.18
CA VAL A 208 -2.57 -18.82 -2.49
C VAL A 208 -1.72 -18.94 -3.75
N LYS A 209 -1.81 -17.91 -4.62
CA LYS A 209 -0.93 -17.72 -5.77
C LYS A 209 -0.29 -16.35 -5.71
N VAL A 210 0.93 -16.23 -6.19
CA VAL A 210 1.61 -14.94 -6.36
C VAL A 210 1.79 -14.70 -7.85
N PHE A 211 1.52 -13.48 -8.29
CA PHE A 211 1.68 -13.09 -9.69
C PHE A 211 2.64 -11.92 -9.80
N GLU A 212 3.43 -11.88 -10.87
CA GLU A 212 4.31 -10.78 -11.23
C GLU A 212 3.90 -10.20 -12.59
N LEU A 213 4.01 -8.89 -12.70
CA LEU A 213 3.76 -8.19 -13.96
C LEU A 213 4.94 -8.42 -14.91
N ALA A 214 4.70 -9.16 -16.00
CA ALA A 214 5.73 -9.45 -16.99
C ALA A 214 6.32 -8.17 -17.61
N SER A 215 7.63 -8.18 -17.89
CA SER A 215 8.34 -7.08 -18.54
C SER A 215 7.68 -6.74 -19.88
N GLY A 216 7.12 -5.52 -20.00
CA GLY A 216 6.30 -5.11 -21.15
C GLY A 216 4.85 -4.72 -20.81
N PHE A 217 4.46 -4.81 -19.52
CA PHE A 217 3.25 -4.21 -18.94
C PHE A 217 1.89 -4.73 -19.45
N LYS A 218 1.73 -6.03 -19.78
CA LYS A 218 0.43 -6.50 -20.30
C LYS A 218 -0.10 -7.84 -19.79
N THR A 219 0.62 -8.62 -19.00
CA THR A 219 0.08 -9.86 -18.42
C THR A 219 0.65 -10.15 -17.04
N TRP A 220 -0.18 -10.73 -16.18
CA TRP A 220 0.21 -11.25 -14.87
C TRP A 220 0.64 -12.71 -15.03
N GLN A 221 1.86 -13.03 -14.61
CA GLN A 221 2.41 -14.38 -14.67
C GLN A 221 2.59 -14.91 -13.25
N GLN A 222 2.24 -16.18 -13.03
CA GLN A 222 2.41 -16.78 -11.71
C GLN A 222 3.90 -16.90 -11.37
N VAL A 223 4.26 -16.54 -10.14
CA VAL A 223 5.60 -16.68 -9.59
C VAL A 223 5.61 -17.85 -8.61
N GLY A 224 6.44 -18.82 -8.93
CA GLY A 224 6.55 -20.07 -8.19
C GLY A 224 5.25 -20.90 -8.20
N GLU A 225 5.29 -21.99 -7.43
CA GLU A 225 4.20 -22.93 -7.30
C GLU A 225 3.02 -22.37 -6.50
N THR A 226 1.86 -23.00 -6.62
CA THR A 226 0.69 -22.65 -5.79
C THR A 226 0.90 -23.11 -4.35
N ILE A 227 0.72 -22.22 -3.39
CA ILE A 227 0.79 -22.53 -1.97
C ILE A 227 -0.57 -23.08 -1.55
N ASN A 228 -0.66 -24.38 -1.26
CA ASN A 228 -1.92 -25.02 -0.90
C ASN A 228 -2.13 -25.05 0.62
N GLY A 229 -3.38 -24.85 1.04
CA GLY A 229 -3.82 -25.20 2.38
C GLY A 229 -3.71 -26.72 2.57
N THR A 230 -3.53 -27.15 3.82
CA THR A 230 -3.39 -28.58 4.17
C THR A 230 -4.53 -29.09 5.05
N ALA A 231 -5.35 -28.19 5.62
CA ALA A 231 -6.40 -28.54 6.57
C ALA A 231 -7.79 -28.17 6.02
N ARG A 232 -8.72 -29.13 6.10
CA ARG A 232 -10.13 -28.90 5.71
C ARG A 232 -10.72 -27.77 6.55
N LYS A 233 -11.53 -26.94 5.89
CA LYS A 233 -12.22 -25.77 6.42
C LYS A 233 -11.31 -24.68 6.98
N ALA A 234 -9.99 -24.81 6.83
CA ALA A 234 -9.03 -23.85 7.38
C ALA A 234 -9.11 -22.48 6.70
N ARG A 235 -9.64 -22.44 5.47
CA ARG A 235 -9.74 -21.24 4.63
C ARG A 235 -8.39 -20.58 4.41
N PHE A 236 -7.36 -21.37 4.09
CA PHE A 236 -6.02 -20.85 3.85
C PHE A 236 -6.02 -19.79 2.74
N GLY A 237 -5.34 -18.66 2.95
CA GLY A 237 -5.41 -17.51 2.04
C GLY A 237 -6.53 -16.51 2.38
N ASN A 238 -7.14 -16.60 3.57
CA ASN A 238 -8.16 -15.63 4.00
C ASN A 238 -7.56 -14.24 4.29
N GLY A 239 -6.54 -14.21 5.13
CA GLY A 239 -5.66 -13.05 5.31
C GLY A 239 -4.35 -13.32 4.59
N VAL A 240 -3.88 -12.36 3.80
CA VAL A 240 -2.57 -12.43 3.14
C VAL A 240 -1.85 -11.10 3.34
N ALA A 241 -0.53 -11.15 3.46
CA ALA A 241 0.36 -10.00 3.43
C ALA A 241 1.62 -10.34 2.64
N ILE A 242 2.29 -9.33 2.10
CA ILE A 242 3.42 -9.49 1.18
C ILE A 242 4.48 -8.44 1.47
N SER A 243 5.75 -8.83 1.34
CA SER A 243 6.93 -7.95 1.50
C SER A 243 7.05 -6.94 0.36
N TYR A 244 7.99 -6.00 0.48
CA TYR A 244 8.17 -4.92 -0.49
C TYR A 244 8.41 -5.41 -1.92
N THR A 245 9.25 -6.43 -2.09
CA THR A 245 9.55 -7.05 -3.40
C THR A 245 8.64 -8.22 -3.73
N GLY A 246 7.85 -8.69 -2.75
CA GLY A 246 7.01 -9.86 -2.89
C GLY A 246 7.74 -11.20 -2.97
N ASN A 247 8.91 -11.32 -2.32
CA ASN A 247 9.62 -12.59 -2.14
C ASN A 247 9.21 -13.33 -0.86
N VAL A 248 8.58 -12.63 0.08
CA VAL A 248 8.04 -13.20 1.33
C VAL A 248 6.56 -12.88 1.41
N VAL A 249 5.75 -13.89 1.74
CA VAL A 249 4.30 -13.78 1.94
C VAL A 249 3.91 -14.39 3.29
N ALA A 250 2.98 -13.74 3.98
CA ALA A 250 2.32 -14.29 5.15
C ALA A 250 0.89 -14.67 4.80
N VAL A 251 0.47 -15.86 5.21
CA VAL A 251 -0.83 -16.45 4.83
C VAL A 251 -1.56 -16.97 6.05
N GLY A 252 -2.79 -16.49 6.24
CA GLY A 252 -3.67 -16.85 7.34
C GLY A 252 -4.67 -17.96 7.00
N SER A 253 -4.97 -18.78 8.01
CA SER A 253 -6.01 -19.81 8.06
C SER A 253 -6.85 -19.63 9.32
N PRO A 254 -7.84 -18.72 9.32
CA PRO A 254 -8.50 -18.30 10.54
C PRO A 254 -9.36 -19.37 11.22
N MET A 255 -9.79 -20.37 10.46
CA MET A 255 -10.63 -21.46 10.97
C MET A 255 -9.79 -22.72 11.33
N SER A 256 -8.46 -22.60 11.28
CA SER A 256 -7.55 -23.68 11.67
C SER A 256 -7.35 -23.71 13.19
N SER A 257 -6.70 -24.78 13.67
CA SER A 257 -6.32 -24.96 15.07
C SER A 257 -7.50 -24.81 16.04
N GLY A 258 -8.69 -25.30 15.70
CA GLY A 258 -9.88 -25.23 16.56
C GLY A 258 -10.39 -23.81 16.76
N ASP A 259 -10.56 -23.05 15.66
CA ASP A 259 -11.04 -21.65 15.64
C ASP A 259 -10.13 -20.64 16.35
N MET A 260 -8.92 -21.04 16.74
CA MET A 260 -7.86 -20.11 17.19
C MET A 260 -7.27 -19.34 15.99
N GLY A 261 -7.23 -19.98 14.83
CA GLY A 261 -6.58 -19.48 13.63
C GLY A 261 -5.06 -19.66 13.68
N GLU A 262 -4.44 -19.58 12.50
CA GLU A 262 -2.99 -19.60 12.36
C GLU A 262 -2.50 -18.76 11.18
N VAL A 263 -1.22 -18.38 11.22
CA VAL A 263 -0.50 -17.67 10.14
C VAL A 263 0.81 -18.39 9.85
N ARG A 264 1.05 -18.67 8.57
CA ARG A 264 2.29 -19.26 8.05
C ARG A 264 2.99 -18.26 7.14
N ILE A 265 4.32 -18.25 7.18
CA ILE A 265 5.15 -17.33 6.40
C ILE A 265 5.91 -18.17 5.38
N PHE A 266 5.98 -17.71 4.14
CA PHE A 266 6.65 -18.41 3.05
C PHE A 266 7.62 -17.48 2.34
N GLN A 267 8.78 -18.01 1.98
CA GLN A 267 9.77 -17.35 1.15
C GLN A 267 9.91 -18.08 -0.18
N LEU A 268 10.01 -17.30 -1.24
CA LEU A 268 10.30 -17.81 -2.58
C LEU A 268 11.75 -18.29 -2.64
N ASP A 269 11.95 -19.56 -2.98
CA ASP A 269 13.25 -20.15 -3.31
C ASP A 269 13.17 -20.82 -4.69
N GLY A 270 13.79 -20.19 -5.69
CA GLY A 270 13.58 -20.57 -7.09
C GLY A 270 12.10 -20.51 -7.48
N ASP A 271 11.51 -21.67 -7.78
CA ASP A 271 10.08 -21.81 -8.09
C ASP A 271 9.25 -22.32 -6.88
N SER A 272 9.86 -22.69 -5.75
CA SER A 272 9.14 -23.17 -4.58
C SER A 272 8.85 -22.06 -3.57
N TRP A 273 7.79 -22.25 -2.79
CA TRP A 273 7.46 -21.40 -1.65
C TRP A 273 7.70 -22.17 -0.37
N ASP A 274 8.81 -21.88 0.29
CA ASP A 274 9.27 -22.62 1.46
C ASP A 274 8.80 -21.93 2.73
N GLN A 275 8.27 -22.70 3.68
CA GLN A 275 7.78 -22.13 4.93
C GLN A 275 8.95 -21.62 5.78
N MET A 276 8.94 -20.32 6.10
CA MET A 276 9.87 -19.71 7.03
C MET A 276 9.36 -19.85 8.47
N GLY A 277 10.23 -20.38 9.34
CA GLY A 277 9.98 -20.42 10.77
C GLY A 277 8.76 -21.25 11.18
N GLN A 278 8.34 -21.03 12.42
CA GLN A 278 7.21 -21.75 13.02
C GLN A 278 5.87 -21.11 12.65
N THR A 279 4.85 -21.95 12.50
CA THR A 279 3.45 -21.50 12.38
C THR A 279 3.06 -20.67 13.60
N LEU A 280 2.54 -19.47 13.38
CA LEU A 280 1.97 -18.63 14.42
C LEU A 280 0.53 -19.07 14.67
N ARG A 281 0.16 -19.33 15.93
CA ARG A 281 -1.18 -19.81 16.30
C ARG A 281 -1.84 -18.84 17.27
N GLY A 282 -3.17 -18.74 17.18
CA GLY A 282 -3.97 -18.11 18.22
C GLY A 282 -3.77 -18.83 19.55
N ASN A 283 -4.07 -18.14 20.65
CA ASN A 283 -3.89 -18.70 21.99
C ASN A 283 -5.15 -19.38 22.48
N GLU A 284 -6.32 -18.90 22.05
CA GLU A 284 -7.62 -19.43 22.48
C GLU A 284 -8.64 -19.50 21.33
N PRO A 285 -9.59 -20.45 21.38
CA PRO A 285 -10.65 -20.53 20.39
C PRO A 285 -11.44 -19.23 20.32
N GLY A 286 -11.65 -18.70 19.12
CA GLY A 286 -12.30 -17.41 18.93
C GLY A 286 -11.33 -16.24 18.64
N ASP A 287 -10.02 -16.47 18.72
CA ASP A 287 -9.00 -15.49 18.29
C ASP A 287 -9.09 -15.23 16.77
N TYR A 288 -9.36 -16.28 15.99
CA TYR A 288 -9.43 -16.26 14.53
C TYR A 288 -8.27 -15.50 13.86
N ILE A 289 -7.04 -15.65 14.36
CA ILE A 289 -5.88 -14.99 13.74
C ILE A 289 -5.72 -15.45 12.28
N GLY A 290 -5.20 -14.56 11.42
CA GLY A 290 -5.10 -14.88 9.99
C GLY A 290 -6.37 -14.56 9.20
N TRP A 291 -7.30 -13.81 9.80
CA TRP A 291 -8.40 -13.19 9.07
C TRP A 291 -7.92 -12.01 8.22
N ILE A 292 -8.73 -11.55 7.27
CA ILE A 292 -8.42 -10.35 6.49
C ILE A 292 -8.14 -9.13 7.37
N GLN A 293 -7.17 -8.30 6.94
CA GLN A 293 -6.73 -7.09 7.62
C GLN A 293 -6.11 -7.32 9.01
N THR A 294 -5.93 -8.58 9.43
CA THR A 294 -5.29 -8.92 10.70
C THR A 294 -3.84 -9.34 10.55
N VAL A 295 -3.34 -9.50 9.32
CA VAL A 295 -1.94 -9.89 9.05
C VAL A 295 -1.26 -8.76 8.31
N SER A 296 -0.08 -8.34 8.78
CA SER A 296 0.78 -7.37 8.13
C SER A 296 2.23 -7.81 8.22
N LEU A 297 3.00 -7.55 7.17
CA LEU A 297 4.40 -7.92 7.05
C LEU A 297 5.23 -6.65 6.82
N SER A 298 6.42 -6.57 7.40
CA SER A 298 7.38 -5.51 7.10
C SER A 298 7.91 -5.63 5.68
N ASP A 299 8.44 -4.53 5.16
CA ASP A 299 8.99 -4.44 3.81
C ASP A 299 10.10 -5.47 3.53
N ASP A 300 10.94 -5.74 4.52
CA ASP A 300 12.01 -6.75 4.45
C ASP A 300 11.52 -8.20 4.61
N GLY A 301 10.24 -8.39 4.97
CA GLY A 301 9.67 -9.72 5.23
C GLY A 301 10.05 -10.33 6.57
N LEU A 302 10.84 -9.64 7.41
CA LEU A 302 11.43 -10.19 8.64
C LEU A 302 10.61 -9.89 9.90
N THR A 303 9.56 -9.08 9.81
CA THR A 303 8.70 -8.75 10.95
C THR A 303 7.25 -8.91 10.54
N ILE A 304 6.47 -9.57 11.39
CA ILE A 304 5.05 -9.82 11.17
C ILE A 304 4.23 -9.31 12.36
N ALA A 305 3.15 -8.61 12.05
CA ALA A 305 2.13 -8.24 13.02
C ALA A 305 0.85 -9.05 12.75
N VAL A 306 0.34 -9.70 13.79
CA VAL A 306 -0.89 -10.50 13.72
C VAL A 306 -1.88 -10.03 14.77
N GLY A 307 -3.05 -9.61 14.32
CA GLY A 307 -4.20 -9.27 15.14
C GLY A 307 -5.24 -10.39 15.22
N THR A 308 -6.18 -10.26 16.13
CA THR A 308 -7.34 -11.15 16.27
C THR A 308 -8.58 -10.50 15.65
N ARG A 309 -9.58 -11.32 15.28
CA ARG A 309 -10.88 -10.81 14.80
C ARG A 309 -11.98 -11.17 15.77
N GLN A 310 -12.50 -10.18 16.50
CA GLN A 310 -13.55 -10.41 17.50
C GLN A 310 -14.94 -10.60 16.85
N ARG A 311 -15.66 -11.65 17.26
CA ARG A 311 -17.12 -11.83 17.10
C ARG A 311 -17.73 -12.16 18.47
N GLY A 312 -17.88 -11.20 19.38
CA GLY A 312 -18.62 -11.38 20.66
C GLY A 312 -18.01 -10.74 21.92
N GLU A 313 -18.80 -10.67 23.01
CA GLU A 313 -18.61 -9.87 24.25
C GLU A 313 -17.59 -10.40 25.29
N HIS A 314 -16.81 -11.45 25.01
CA HIS A 314 -15.84 -11.99 25.98
C HIS A 314 -14.39 -11.86 25.51
N GLY A 315 -13.56 -11.16 26.30
CA GLY A 315 -12.09 -11.35 26.29
C GLY A 315 -11.27 -10.30 25.55
N ALA A 316 -10.08 -9.98 26.09
CA ALA A 316 -9.27 -8.81 25.76
C ALA A 316 -8.69 -8.80 24.33
N LYS A 317 -8.70 -7.62 23.69
CA LYS A 317 -8.02 -7.32 22.42
C LYS A 317 -6.51 -7.57 22.55
N LYS A 318 -6.03 -8.73 22.13
CA LYS A 318 -4.59 -9.03 22.11
C LYS A 318 -4.11 -9.12 20.66
N GLY A 319 -3.33 -8.12 20.24
CA GLY A 319 -2.51 -8.21 19.04
C GLY A 319 -1.10 -8.62 19.45
N TYR A 320 -0.44 -9.43 18.63
CA TYR A 320 0.93 -9.86 18.88
C TYR A 320 1.78 -9.50 17.67
N ALA A 321 2.91 -8.82 17.91
CA ALA A 321 3.96 -8.62 16.92
C ALA A 321 5.08 -9.62 17.19
N ARG A 322 5.59 -10.25 16.14
CA ARG A 322 6.71 -11.20 16.24
C ARG A 322 7.71 -10.89 15.13
N SER A 323 9.00 -10.97 15.44
CA SER A 323 10.01 -11.10 14.40
C SER A 323 9.78 -12.44 13.68
N ALA A 324 9.64 -12.41 12.35
CA ALA A 324 9.77 -13.63 11.56
C ALA A 324 11.24 -14.07 11.68
N PRO A 325 11.51 -15.30 12.18
CA PRO A 325 12.87 -15.80 12.31
C PRO A 325 13.50 -16.10 10.95
#